data_AF-A0A7K2XF04-F1
#
_entry.id   AF-A0A7K2XF04-F1
#
_cell.length_a   1.000
_cell.length_b   1.000
_cell.length_c   1.000
_cell.angle_alpha   90.00
_cell.angle_beta   90.00
_cell.angle_gamma   90.00
#
_symmetry.space_group_name_H-M   'P 1'
#
loop_
_entity.id
_entity.type
_entity.pdbx_description
1 polymer ?
#
loop_
_entity_poly.entity_id
_entity_poly.type
_entity_poly.pdbx_seq_one_letter_code
_entity_poly.pdbx_strand_id
1 'polypeptide(L)' 'PRLTGRYATDRAVREAATELCREPLRRKAARQPFGTRWTTFVQYPYRTSHLLGSDTVACSLAVPSATGGRISHRLR' A
#
# COMPACT_ATOMS: atom_id res chain seq x y z
N PRO A 1 -7.09 -1.96 -3.86
CA PRO A 1 -7.94 -0.76 -3.67
C PRO A 1 -7.77 0.16 -4.88
N ARG A 2 -8.77 0.97 -5.22
CA ARG A 2 -8.71 1.89 -6.36
C ARG A 2 -9.05 3.30 -5.92
N LEU A 3 -8.33 4.28 -6.43
CA LEU A 3 -8.63 5.70 -6.30
C LEU A 3 -9.85 6.04 -7.14
N THR A 4 -10.84 6.69 -6.52
CA THR A 4 -12.07 7.11 -7.19
C THR A 4 -12.21 8.62 -7.03
N GLY A 5 -12.24 9.33 -8.15
CA GLY A 5 -12.43 10.78 -8.17
C GLY A 5 -11.37 11.50 -8.99
N ARG A 6 -11.34 12.83 -8.87
CA ARG A 6 -10.32 13.67 -9.48
C ARG A 6 -9.63 14.46 -8.38
N TYR A 7 -8.31 14.36 -8.32
CA TYR A 7 -7.51 15.03 -7.30
C TYR A 7 -6.81 16.25 -7.88
N ALA A 8 -6.84 17.37 -7.17
CA ALA A 8 -6.22 18.62 -7.62
C ALA A 8 -4.68 18.61 -7.45
N THR A 9 -4.16 17.84 -6.50
CA THR A 9 -2.73 17.81 -6.15
C THR A 9 -2.23 16.39 -5.88
N ASP A 10 -0.93 16.14 -6.02
CA ASP A 10 -0.31 14.86 -5.63
C ASP A 10 -0.50 14.56 -4.14
N ARG A 11 -0.53 15.61 -3.31
CA ARG A 11 -0.85 15.50 -1.89
C ARG A 11 -2.24 14.90 -1.68
N ALA A 12 -3.25 15.36 -2.41
CA ALA A 12 -4.61 14.82 -2.31
C ALA A 12 -4.69 13.35 -2.75
N VAL A 13 -3.92 12.96 -3.78
CA VAL A 13 -3.80 11.55 -4.19
C VAL A 13 -3.20 10.70 -3.07
N ARG A 14 -2.10 11.16 -2.45
CA ARG A 14 -1.45 10.47 -1.33
C ARG A 14 -2.40 10.29 -0.15
N GLU A 15 -3.10 11.35 0.24
CA GLU A 15 -4.04 11.32 1.37
C GLU A 15 -5.19 10.34 1.10
N ALA A 16 -5.78 10.38 -0.10
CA ALA A 16 -6.83 9.44 -0.50
C ALA A 16 -6.33 7.98 -0.53
N ALA A 17 -5.13 7.73 -1.06
CA ALA A 17 -4.53 6.40 -1.07
C ALA A 17 -4.25 5.89 0.35
N THR A 18 -3.80 6.77 1.24
CA THR A 18 -3.55 6.45 2.66
C THR A 18 -4.84 6.05 3.36
N GLU A 19 -5.92 6.80 3.16
CA GLU A 19 -7.22 6.49 3.75
C GLU A 19 -7.78 5.17 3.22
N LEU A 20 -7.68 4.91 1.91
CA LEU A 20 -8.06 3.62 1.30
C LEU A 20 -7.31 2.43 1.91
N CYS A 21 -6.05 2.62 2.30
CA CYS A 21 -5.24 1.57 2.90
C CYS A 21 -5.43 1.41 4.40
N ARG A 22 -6.05 2.37 5.10
CA ARG A 22 -6.11 2.42 6.56
C ARG A 22 -6.70 1.16 7.18
N GLU A 23 -7.93 0.82 6.82
CA GLU A 23 -8.62 -0.35 7.37
C GLU A 23 -8.02 -1.69 6.90
N PRO A 24 -7.67 -1.88 5.61
CA PRO A 24 -6.96 -3.09 5.17
C PRO A 24 -5.64 -3.33 5.91
N LEU A 25 -4.83 -2.29 6.13
CA LEU A 25 -3.57 -2.40 6.87
C LEU A 25 -3.81 -2.69 8.35
N ARG A 26 -4.80 -2.03 8.97
CA ARG A 26 -5.20 -2.31 10.36
C ARG A 26 -5.60 -3.77 10.55
N ARG A 27 -6.41 -4.31 9.64
CA ARG A 27 -6.80 -5.74 9.66
C ARG A 27 -5.61 -6.67 9.46
N LYS A 28 -4.66 -6.32 8.57
CA LYS A 28 -3.42 -7.11 8.37
C LYS A 28 -2.54 -7.10 9.61
N ALA A 29 -2.41 -5.96 10.28
CA ALA A 29 -1.65 -5.80 11.51
C ALA A 29 -2.28 -6.58 12.68
N ALA A 30 -3.60 -6.52 12.84
CA ALA A 30 -4.33 -7.24 13.89
C ALA A 30 -4.22 -8.77 13.80
N ARG A 31 -3.89 -9.31 12.61
CA ARG A 31 -3.63 -10.74 12.42
C ARG A 31 -2.19 -11.15 12.70
N GLN A 32 -1.28 -10.21 12.92
CA GLN A 32 0.09 -10.54 13.27
C GLN A 32 0.15 -11.06 14.72
N PRO A 33 1.00 -12.06 15.01
CA PRO A 33 1.26 -12.47 16.38
C PRO A 33 1.70 -11.29 17.26
N PHE A 34 1.31 -11.33 18.54
CA PHE A 34 1.73 -10.32 19.50
C PHE A 34 3.26 -10.19 19.54
N GLY A 35 3.76 -8.95 19.59
CA GLY A 35 5.20 -8.66 19.56
C GLY A 35 5.83 -8.66 18.17
N THR A 36 5.09 -8.97 17.10
CA THR A 36 5.61 -8.87 15.72
C THR A 36 5.89 -7.41 15.39
N ARG A 37 7.15 -7.11 15.03
CA ARG A 37 7.50 -5.81 14.43
C ARG A 37 6.98 -5.79 13.00
N TRP A 38 6.44 -4.67 12.55
CA TRP A 38 5.97 -4.52 11.18
C TRP A 38 6.07 -3.07 10.73
N THR A 39 6.05 -2.87 9.42
CA THR A 39 5.92 -1.57 8.79
C THR A 39 4.89 -1.64 7.67
N THR A 40 4.35 -0.50 7.28
CA THR A 40 3.35 -0.40 6.22
C THR A 40 3.91 0.34 5.01
N PHE A 41 3.51 -0.10 3.83
CA PHE A 41 3.84 0.53 2.56
C PHE A 41 2.56 0.78 1.77
N VAL A 42 2.37 2.03 1.35
CA VAL A 42 1.28 2.44 0.47
C VAL A 42 1.91 2.93 -0.82
N GLN A 43 1.68 2.20 -1.91
CA GLN A 43 2.09 2.61 -3.24
C GLN A 43 0.87 3.14 -4.00
N TYR A 44 1.04 4.31 -4.61
CA TYR A 44 -0.02 5.03 -5.30
C TYR A 44 0.58 5.75 -6.53
N PRO A 45 -0.23 6.00 -7.57
CA PRO A 45 0.23 6.71 -8.76
C PRO A 45 0.42 8.21 -8.49
N TYR A 46 1.27 8.87 -9.28
CA TYR A 46 1.26 10.33 -9.35
C TYR A 46 -0.09 10.84 -9.87
N ARG A 47 -0.45 12.09 -9.53
CA ARG A 47 -1.71 12.70 -10.01
C ARG A 47 -1.81 12.66 -11.53
N THR A 48 -0.74 12.96 -12.24
CA THR A 48 -0.71 12.95 -13.71
C THR A 48 -1.05 11.56 -14.25
N SER A 49 -0.44 10.50 -13.71
CA SER A 49 -0.76 9.12 -14.06
C SER A 49 -2.19 8.74 -13.70
N HIS A 50 -2.73 9.26 -12.60
CA HIS A 50 -4.12 9.02 -12.20
C HIS A 50 -5.13 9.66 -13.16
N LEU A 51 -4.86 10.89 -13.63
CA LEU A 51 -5.68 11.52 -14.67
C LEU A 51 -5.65 10.76 -16.00
N LEU A 52 -4.61 9.96 -16.22
CA LEU A 52 -4.46 9.06 -17.38
C LEU A 52 -5.01 7.65 -17.13
N GLY A 53 -5.72 7.42 -16.02
CA GLY A 53 -6.41 6.16 -15.74
C GLY A 53 -5.67 5.19 -14.83
N SER A 54 -4.49 5.55 -14.30
CA SER A 54 -3.83 4.74 -13.27
C SER A 54 -4.54 4.94 -11.92
N ASP A 55 -5.35 3.99 -11.49
CA ASP A 55 -6.18 4.11 -10.29
C ASP A 55 -5.76 3.16 -9.15
N THR A 56 -4.84 2.25 -9.43
CA THR A 56 -4.58 1.12 -8.54
C THR A 56 -3.65 1.52 -7.39
N VAL A 57 -4.06 1.19 -6.17
CA VAL A 57 -3.30 1.41 -4.94
C VAL A 57 -2.94 0.06 -4.33
N ALA A 58 -1.66 -0.11 -4.00
CA ALA A 58 -1.16 -1.29 -3.30
C ALA A 58 -0.90 -0.96 -1.83
N CYS A 59 -1.53 -1.75 -0.93
CA CYS A 59 -1.39 -1.63 0.51
C CYS A 59 -0.69 -2.88 1.06
N SER A 60 0.56 -2.72 1.49
CA SER A 60 1.40 -3.83 1.98
C SER A 60 1.77 -3.63 3.44
N LEU A 61 1.77 -4.73 4.19
CA LEU A 61 2.31 -4.81 5.54
C LEU A 61 3.55 -5.70 5.45
N ALA A 62 4.72 -5.13 5.70
CA ALA A 62 5.97 -5.85 5.71
C ALA A 62 6.30 -6.25 7.15
N VAL A 63 6.47 -7.55 7.34
CA VAL A 63 6.98 -8.14 8.58
C VAL A 63 8.42 -8.59 8.35
N PRO A 64 9.33 -8.40 9.31
CA PRO A 64 10.62 -9.06 9.28
C PRO A 64 10.37 -10.56 9.17
N SER A 65 10.86 -11.18 8.09
CA SER A 65 10.84 -12.62 8.00
C SER A 65 11.82 -13.18 9.02
N ALA A 66 11.39 -14.10 9.89
CA ALA A 66 12.27 -14.79 10.83
C ALA A 66 13.38 -15.60 10.12
N THR A 67 13.20 -15.84 8.81
CA THR A 67 14.18 -16.42 7.91
C THR A 67 14.59 -15.33 6.94
N GLY A 68 15.88 -14.99 6.84
CA GLY A 68 16.44 -14.06 5.85
C GLY A 68 16.31 -14.57 4.41
N GLY A 69 15.07 -14.78 3.94
CA GLY A 69 14.75 -15.30 2.62
C GLY A 69 14.80 -14.18 1.60
N ARG A 70 15.82 -14.21 0.73
CA ARG A 70 15.94 -13.37 -0.47
C ARG A 70 14.61 -13.39 -1.22
N ILE A 71 14.00 -12.22 -1.41
CA ILE A 71 12.82 -12.05 -2.26
C ILE A 71 13.31 -12.08 -3.71
N SER A 72 13.64 -13.26 -4.22
CA SER A 72 13.81 -13.50 -5.66
C SER A 72 12.65 -14.35 -6.13
N HIS A 73 11.53 -13.72 -6.44
CA HIS A 73 10.49 -14.38 -7.22
C HIS A 73 10.88 -14.31 -8.69
N ARG A 74 10.98 -15.46 -9.36
CA ARG A 74 11.23 -15.53 -10.81
C ARG A 74 9.96 -15.04 -11.51
N LEU A 75 10.10 -14.01 -12.36
CA LEU A 75 9.04 -13.60 -13.30
C LEU A 75 8.86 -14.76 -14.28
N ARG A 76 7.64 -15.30 -14.36
CA ARG A 76 7.19 -16.18 -15.43
C ARG A 76 6.34 -15.37 -16.39
#